data_AF-A0A529N9Q8-F1
#
_entry.id   AF-A0A529N9Q8-F1
#
_cell.length_a   1.000
_cell.length_b   1.000
_cell.length_c   1.000
_cell.angle_alpha   90.00
_cell.angle_beta   90.00
_cell.angle_gamma   90.00
#
_symmetry.space_group_name_H-M   'P 1'
#
loop_
_entity.id
_entity.type
_entity.pdbx_description
1 polymer ?
#
loop_
_entity_poly.entity_id
_entity_poly.type
_entity_poly.pdbx_seq_one_letter_code
_entity_poly.pdbx_strand_id
1 'polypeptide(L)'
;AVLRAGYVVVNINPLYTPRELEHQLKDSGAQAIVILENFANTLQAVIAKTAVKHVVVAAMGDMLGGLKGTIVNFVVRRVKKMVPAWSLPGHIKF
;
A
#
# COMPACT_ATOMS: atom_id res chain seq x y z
N ALA A 1 -5.65 -13.66 -1.74
CA ALA A 1 -4.40 -14.12 -1.05
C ALA A 1 -4.63 -14.27 0.45
N VAL A 2 -5.02 -13.20 1.15
CA VAL A 2 -5.23 -13.16 2.62
C VAL A 2 -6.14 -14.27 3.15
N LEU A 3 -7.38 -14.39 2.62
CA LEU A 3 -8.32 -15.45 3.06
C LEU A 3 -7.81 -16.87 2.78
N ARG A 4 -7.13 -17.09 1.65
CA ARG A 4 -6.55 -18.40 1.30
C ARG A 4 -5.43 -18.82 2.25
N ALA A 5 -4.77 -17.86 2.88
CA ALA A 5 -3.73 -18.10 3.87
C ALA A 5 -4.29 -18.20 5.31
N GLY A 6 -5.61 -18.22 5.49
CA GLY A 6 -6.26 -18.34 6.80
C GLY A 6 -6.25 -17.07 7.64
N TYR A 7 -5.91 -15.92 7.06
CA TYR A 7 -5.91 -14.63 7.76
C TYR A 7 -7.28 -13.94 7.70
N VAL A 8 -7.51 -13.04 8.66
CA VAL A 8 -8.64 -12.10 8.65
C VAL A 8 -8.30 -10.91 7.76
N VAL A 9 -9.25 -10.51 6.90
CA VAL A 9 -9.13 -9.31 6.06
C VAL A 9 -9.80 -8.14 6.76
N VAL A 10 -9.07 -7.04 6.92
CA VAL A 10 -9.65 -5.76 7.32
C VAL A 10 -9.50 -4.78 6.17
N ASN A 11 -10.63 -4.22 5.73
CA ASN A 11 -10.64 -3.23 4.67
C ASN A 11 -10.22 -1.86 5.22
N ILE A 12 -9.47 -1.12 4.40
CA ILE A 12 -8.99 0.23 4.67
C ILE A 12 -9.38 1.12 3.52
N ASN A 13 -9.80 2.35 3.82
CA ASN A 13 -10.12 3.33 2.79
C ASN A 13 -8.83 4.05 2.36
N PRO A 14 -8.51 4.07 1.05
CA PRO A 14 -7.33 4.76 0.54
C PRO A 14 -7.34 6.28 0.75
N LEU A 15 -8.51 6.87 1.04
CA LEU A 15 -8.66 8.31 1.29
C LEU A 15 -8.45 8.71 2.75
N TYR A 16 -8.10 7.77 3.63
CA TYR A 16 -7.81 8.10 5.02
C TYR A 16 -6.65 9.06 5.15
N THR A 17 -6.82 10.00 6.06
CA THR A 17 -5.72 10.80 6.58
C THR A 17 -4.74 9.91 7.36
N PRO A 18 -3.47 10.32 7.54
CA PRO A 18 -2.52 9.56 8.34
C PRO A 18 -3.08 9.17 9.72
N ARG A 19 -3.71 10.11 10.44
CA ARG A 19 -4.25 9.85 11.77
C ARG A 19 -5.35 8.78 11.79
N GLU A 20 -6.24 8.80 10.80
CA GLU A 20 -7.30 7.79 10.66
C GLU A 20 -6.71 6.42 10.33
N LEU A 21 -5.73 6.37 9.41
CA LEU A 21 -5.02 5.14 9.07
C LEU A 21 -4.29 4.55 10.29
N GLU A 22 -3.60 5.40 11.07
CA GLU A 22 -2.93 4.97 12.31
C GLU A 22 -3.93 4.34 13.28
N HIS A 23 -5.08 4.98 13.48
CA HIS A 23 -6.12 4.47 14.36
C HIS A 23 -6.65 3.13 13.86
N GLN A 24 -7.00 3.02 12.57
CA GLN A 24 -7.53 1.80 11.97
C GLN A 24 -6.54 0.63 12.09
N LEU A 25 -5.24 0.87 11.87
CA LEU A 25 -4.21 -0.16 11.95
C LEU A 25 -3.96 -0.62 13.40
N LYS A 26 -4.10 0.28 14.37
CA LYS A 26 -4.01 -0.07 15.80
C LYS A 26 -5.23 -0.84 16.26
N ASP A 27 -6.42 -0.37 15.90
CA ASP A 27 -7.70 -0.97 16.30
C ASP A 27 -7.86 -2.39 15.73
N SER A 28 -7.52 -2.56 14.45
CA SER A 28 -7.58 -3.87 13.78
C SER A 28 -6.48 -4.85 14.20
N GLY A 29 -5.43 -4.39 14.88
CA GLY A 29 -4.26 -5.23 15.21
C GLY A 29 -3.50 -5.77 14.00
N ALA A 30 -3.66 -5.18 12.82
CA ALA A 30 -3.07 -5.67 11.58
C ALA A 30 -1.54 -5.71 11.63
N GLN A 31 -0.95 -6.85 11.27
CA GLN A 31 0.51 -7.05 11.20
C GLN A 31 1.05 -7.03 9.77
N ALA A 32 0.18 -7.10 8.78
CA ALA A 32 0.52 -7.04 7.36
C ALA A 32 -0.45 -6.10 6.64
N ILE A 33 0.06 -5.38 5.64
CA ILE A 33 -0.74 -4.49 4.80
C ILE A 33 -0.38 -4.67 3.33
N VAL A 34 -1.41 -4.74 2.48
CA VAL A 34 -1.28 -4.64 1.02
C VAL A 34 -1.81 -3.27 0.63
N ILE A 35 -0.99 -2.44 -0.01
CA ILE A 35 -1.32 -1.04 -0.29
C ILE A 35 -0.94 -0.67 -1.73
N LEU A 36 -1.75 0.19 -2.36
CA LEU A 36 -1.38 0.75 -3.64
C LEU A 36 -0.30 1.81 -3.49
N GLU A 37 0.63 1.82 -4.43
CA GLU A 37 1.84 2.66 -4.39
C GLU A 37 1.56 4.15 -4.19
N ASN A 38 0.48 4.67 -4.77
CA ASN A 38 0.09 6.08 -4.62
C ASN A 38 -0.31 6.47 -3.19
N PHE A 39 -0.63 5.51 -2.32
CA PHE A 39 -0.98 5.74 -0.91
C PHE A 39 0.15 5.37 0.06
N ALA A 40 1.29 4.89 -0.44
CA ALA A 40 2.43 4.47 0.39
C ALA A 40 3.02 5.62 1.23
N ASN A 41 2.94 6.86 0.74
CA ASN A 41 3.37 8.03 1.52
C ASN A 41 2.52 8.24 2.78
N THR A 42 1.20 8.00 2.71
CA THR A 42 0.31 8.08 3.87
C THR A 42 0.66 7.01 4.90
N LEU A 43 0.94 5.79 4.45
CA LEU A 43 1.37 4.70 5.33
C LEU A 43 2.73 5.00 5.99
N GLN A 44 3.69 5.54 5.23
CA GLN A 44 5.02 5.89 5.76
C GLN A 44 4.94 6.84 6.96
N ALA A 45 4.00 7.80 6.95
CA ALA A 45 3.85 8.75 8.03
C ALA A 45 3.45 8.10 9.38
N VAL A 46 2.90 6.89 9.35
CA VAL A 46 2.28 6.27 10.53
C VAL A 46 2.79 4.87 10.86
N ILE A 47 3.43 4.18 9.92
CA ILE A 47 3.82 2.78 10.06
C ILE A 47 4.63 2.50 11.33
N ALA A 48 5.55 3.40 11.70
CA ALA A 48 6.38 3.29 12.89
C ALA A 48 5.61 3.28 14.23
N LYS A 49 4.34 3.70 14.22
CA LYS A 49 3.46 3.74 15.39
C LYS A 49 2.46 2.58 15.42
N THR A 50 2.53 1.65 14.46
CA THR A 50 1.56 0.56 14.30
C THR A 50 2.22 -0.80 14.51
N ALA A 51 1.43 -1.86 14.60
CA ALA A 51 1.92 -3.24 14.69
C ALA A 51 2.29 -3.85 13.33
N VAL A 52 2.21 -3.07 12.24
CA VAL A 52 2.50 -3.54 10.88
C VAL A 52 3.98 -3.88 10.73
N LYS A 53 4.26 -5.11 10.31
CA LYS A 53 5.61 -5.67 10.08
C LYS A 53 5.85 -5.98 8.61
N HIS A 54 4.80 -6.32 7.87
CA HIS A 54 4.90 -6.72 6.47
C HIS A 54 4.15 -5.74 5.58
N VAL A 55 4.84 -5.16 4.61
CA VAL A 55 4.26 -4.23 3.65
C VAL A 55 4.42 -4.80 2.25
N VAL A 56 3.29 -5.01 1.58
CA VAL A 56 3.25 -5.35 0.16
C VAL A 56 2.73 -4.13 -0.59
N VAL A 57 3.56 -3.59 -1.49
CA VAL A 57 3.20 -2.45 -2.33
C VAL A 57 2.84 -2.96 -3.72
N ALA A 58 1.61 -2.69 -4.13
CA ALA A 58 1.13 -2.96 -5.48
C ALA A 58 1.09 -1.66 -6.30
N ALA A 59 1.61 -1.69 -7.52
CA ALA A 59 1.42 -0.64 -8.49
C ALA A 59 0.19 -0.91 -9.36
N MET A 60 -0.44 0.14 -9.90
CA MET A 60 -1.67 0.00 -10.70
C MET A 60 -1.50 -0.86 -11.94
N GLY A 61 -0.28 -0.98 -12.48
CA GLY A 61 0.05 -1.78 -13.64
C GLY A 61 0.35 -3.26 -13.36
N ASP A 62 0.48 -3.70 -12.11
CA ASP A 62 1.02 -5.03 -11.79
C ASP A 62 0.13 -6.18 -12.29
N MET A 63 -1.19 -5.98 -12.33
CA MET A 63 -2.14 -6.97 -12.87
C MET A 63 -2.46 -6.79 -14.37
N LEU A 64 -1.84 -5.82 -15.05
CA LEU A 64 -2.12 -5.53 -16.47
C LEU A 64 -1.17 -6.25 -17.44
N GLY A 65 -0.09 -6.87 -16.93
CA GLY A 65 0.85 -7.69 -17.68
C GLY A 65 1.75 -6.94 -18.67
N GLY A 66 2.92 -7.54 -18.96
CA GLY A 66 3.84 -7.16 -20.03
C GLY A 66 4.12 -5.66 -20.17
N LEU A 67 4.12 -5.17 -21.41
CA LEU A 67 4.39 -3.78 -21.76
C LEU A 67 3.29 -2.81 -21.28
N LYS A 68 2.03 -3.27 -21.22
CA LYS A 68 0.88 -2.45 -20.80
C LYS A 68 1.01 -2.01 -19.34
N GLY A 69 1.38 -2.93 -18.45
CA GLY A 69 1.63 -2.62 -17.05
C GLY A 69 2.75 -1.58 -16.88
N THR A 70 3.85 -1.72 -17.63
CA THR A 70 4.98 -0.77 -17.58
C THR A 70 4.57 0.64 -18.02
N ILE A 71 3.80 0.75 -19.12
CA ILE A 71 3.32 2.05 -19.61
C ILE A 71 2.38 2.69 -18.59
N VAL A 72 1.45 1.92 -18.01
CA VAL A 72 0.54 2.45 -16.98
C VAL A 72 1.30 2.93 -15.75
N ASN A 73 2.24 2.12 -15.23
CA ASN A 73 3.07 2.52 -14.10
C ASN A 73 3.88 3.78 -14.41
N PHE A 74 4.41 3.91 -15.63
CA PHE A 74 5.11 5.12 -16.06
C PHE A 74 4.19 6.35 -16.11
N VAL A 75 3.01 6.23 -16.72
CA VAL A 75 2.04 7.34 -16.83
C VAL A 75 1.59 7.80 -15.44
N VAL A 76 1.25 6.86 -14.57
CA VAL A 76 0.78 7.14 -13.20
C VAL A 76 1.85 7.85 -12.38
N ARG A 77 3.11 7.38 -12.45
CA ARG A 77 4.24 7.97 -11.71
C ARG A 77 4.73 9.28 -12.30
N ARG A 78 4.96 9.34 -13.61
CA ARG A 78 5.72 10.41 -14.28
C ARG A 78 4.83 11.51 -14.86
N VAL A 79 3.69 11.14 -15.44
CA VAL A 79 2.79 12.07 -16.15
C VAL A 79 1.74 12.63 -15.21
N LYS A 80 1.02 11.73 -14.53
CA LYS A 80 -0.06 12.11 -13.61
C LYS A 80 0.45 12.52 -12.22
N LYS A 81 1.72 12.23 -11.90
CA LYS A 81 2.36 12.52 -10.61
C LYS A 81 1.53 12.03 -9.41
N MET A 82 0.79 10.94 -9.60
CA MET A 82 -0.12 10.40 -8.59
C MET A 82 0.61 9.54 -7.56
N VAL A 83 1.92 9.32 -7.71
CA VAL A 83 2.75 8.61 -6.75
C VAL A 83 3.69 9.64 -6.11
N PRO A 84 3.37 10.12 -4.89
CA PRO A 84 4.29 10.95 -4.11
C PRO A 84 5.58 10.17 -3.82
N ALA A 85 6.67 10.88 -3.53
CA ALA A 85 7.88 10.22 -3.05
C ALA A 85 7.60 9.55 -1.70
N TRP A 86 8.01 8.29 -1.55
CA TRP A 86 7.88 7.54 -0.31
C TRP A 86 9.07 6.59 -0.13
N SER A 87 9.31 6.19 1.11
CA SER A 87 10.34 5.25 1.54
C SER A 87 9.77 4.37 2.65
N LEU A 88 9.56 3.10 2.32
CA LEU A 88 9.16 2.05 3.27
C LEU A 88 10.23 0.96 3.23
N PRO A 89 11.26 1.01 4.10
CA PRO A 89 12.31 0.01 4.13
C PRO A 89 11.74 -1.39 4.34
N GLY A 90 12.22 -2.36 3.56
CA GLY A 90 11.76 -3.76 3.66
C GLY A 90 10.40 -4.06 3.02
N HIS A 91 9.80 -3.12 2.28
CA HIS A 91 8.60 -3.43 1.49
C HIS A 91 8.89 -4.45 0.39
N ILE A 92 7.88 -5.26 0.09
CA ILE A 92 7.90 -6.23 -1.01
C ILE A 92 7.01 -5.69 -2.13
N LYS A 93 7.44 -5.82 -3.38
CA LYS A 93 6.59 -5.52 -4.55
C LYS A 93 5.64 -6.68 -4.81
N PHE A 94 4.40 -6.37 -5.15
CA PHE A 94 3.36 -7.36 -5.47
C PHE A 94 3.72 -8.22 -6.69
#